data_AF-A0A409YJL7-F1
#
_entry.id   AF-A0A409YJL7-F1
#
_cell.length_a   1.000
_cell.length_b   1.000
_cell.length_c   1.000
_cell.angle_alpha   90.00
_cell.angle_beta   90.00
_cell.angle_gamma   90.00
#
_symmetry.space_group_name_H-M   'P 1'
#
loop_
_entity.id
_entity.type
_entity.pdbx_description
1 polymer ?
#
loop_
_entity_poly.entity_id
_entity_poly.type
_entity_poly.pdbx_seq_one_letter_code
_entity_poly.pdbx_strand_id
1 'polypeptide(L)'
;MDPLTYSAQNANAANPFFDTNSTAGLREGQVQVSSMRPAPRILLCFIDASGATQVAHYALVPLPRTYEDTISIAFDAFQSQLANSKALTQPNVEFSLMIKCVLRSGDPSMGSIWADIHPRNQWSCIVRDGDEILICVKMPQVQASAPKAISDHRLKPVPDSYAGPKLVFCHRPYGSAGYMYHTVALQFVQSFEDLKEVAHAIFQGQRKPFQSTSGWTVNNVRLYFNVTSRQKSGNALAQTEINNVNWPGMRNQGMINTSKPVEVEVIYEFR
;
A
#
# COMPACT_ATOMS: atom_id res chain seq x y z
N MET A 1 -36.33 2.68 -45.92
CA MET A 1 -35.90 4.09 -45.86
C MET A 1 -34.38 4.07 -45.81
N ASP A 2 -33.80 4.58 -46.88
CA ASP A 2 -32.40 4.42 -47.28
C ASP A 2 -31.42 5.29 -46.46
N PRO A 3 -30.13 4.91 -46.41
CA PRO A 3 -29.07 5.67 -45.75
C PRO A 3 -28.53 6.78 -46.66
N LEU A 4 -28.30 7.97 -46.09
CA LEU A 4 -27.60 9.06 -46.77
C LEU A 4 -26.08 8.83 -46.72
N THR A 5 -25.55 8.48 -47.88
CA THR A 5 -24.13 8.45 -48.22
C THR A 5 -23.70 9.86 -48.62
N TYR A 6 -22.64 10.40 -48.02
CA TYR A 6 -21.95 11.59 -48.54
C TYR A 6 -20.55 11.20 -49.01
N SER A 7 -20.42 11.09 -50.33
CA SER A 7 -19.15 11.00 -51.05
C SER A 7 -18.91 12.34 -51.76
N ALA A 8 -17.75 12.95 -51.53
CA ALA A 8 -17.23 14.00 -52.41
C ALA A 8 -15.75 13.70 -52.68
N GLN A 9 -15.50 13.03 -53.81
CA GLN A 9 -14.26 13.10 -54.56
C GLN A 9 -14.42 14.17 -55.65
N ASN A 10 -13.39 15.01 -55.83
CA ASN A 10 -12.94 15.66 -57.07
C ASN A 10 -12.07 16.88 -56.68
N ALA A 11 -11.02 17.29 -57.39
CA ALA A 11 -10.32 16.75 -58.53
C ALA A 11 -8.96 17.50 -58.61
N ASN A 12 -8.04 16.89 -59.35
CA ASN A 12 -6.75 17.43 -59.77
C ASN A 12 -6.84 18.85 -60.38
N ALA A 13 -5.80 19.66 -60.14
CA ALA A 13 -5.23 20.52 -61.19
C ALA A 13 -3.75 20.75 -60.90
N ALA A 14 -2.91 20.11 -61.72
CA ALA A 14 -1.52 20.42 -61.89
C ALA A 14 -1.37 21.77 -62.61
N ASN A 15 -0.35 22.55 -62.25
CA ASN A 15 0.20 23.60 -63.10
C ASN A 15 1.73 23.61 -62.92
N PRO A 16 2.51 23.23 -63.95
CA PRO A 16 3.94 23.52 -64.03
C PRO A 16 4.15 24.75 -64.92
N PHE A 17 4.96 25.73 -64.49
CA PHE A 17 6.03 26.33 -65.32
C PHE A 17 6.79 27.45 -64.59
N PHE A 18 8.10 27.42 -64.81
CA PHE A 18 9.20 28.36 -64.61
C PHE A 18 8.90 29.80 -64.14
N ASP A 19 9.69 30.25 -63.17
CA ASP A 19 10.59 31.39 -63.40
C ASP A 19 11.88 31.23 -62.58
N THR A 20 12.97 30.96 -63.29
CA THR A 20 14.34 31.17 -62.84
C THR A 20 14.64 32.65 -62.88
N ASN A 21 14.73 33.31 -61.72
CA ASN A 21 15.44 34.58 -61.63
C ASN A 21 16.52 34.54 -60.56
N SER A 22 17.73 34.62 -61.07
CA SER A 22 18.99 34.86 -60.39
C SER A 22 18.89 36.15 -59.57
N THR A 23 19.17 36.06 -58.28
CA THR A 23 19.65 37.21 -57.52
C THR A 23 20.69 36.70 -56.54
N ALA A 24 21.94 36.69 -57.01
CA ALA A 24 23.13 36.60 -56.17
C ALA A 24 23.20 37.87 -55.30
N GLY A 25 22.39 37.90 -54.25
CA GLY A 25 22.46 38.88 -53.17
C GLY A 25 23.19 38.24 -51.99
N LEU A 26 24.33 38.83 -51.63
CA LEU A 26 25.06 38.60 -50.38
C LEU A 26 24.09 38.63 -49.19
N ARG A 27 23.64 37.46 -48.74
CA ARG A 27 23.04 37.31 -47.42
C ARG A 27 24.18 37.06 -46.45
N GLU A 28 24.55 38.13 -45.75
CA GLU A 28 25.18 38.05 -44.44
C GLU A 28 24.58 36.88 -43.67
N GLY A 29 25.46 36.05 -43.10
CA GLY A 29 25.11 34.84 -42.40
C GLY A 29 24.03 35.10 -41.35
N GLN A 30 22.78 34.88 -41.73
CA GLN A 30 21.73 34.54 -40.78
C GLN A 30 22.18 33.21 -40.18
N VAL A 31 22.90 33.30 -39.06
CA VAL A 31 22.95 32.23 -38.08
C VAL A 31 21.48 31.89 -37.84
N GLN A 32 21.02 30.79 -38.45
CA GLN A 32 19.79 30.13 -38.04
C GLN A 32 20.03 29.76 -36.58
N VAL A 33 19.65 30.67 -35.69
CA VAL A 33 19.35 30.34 -34.31
C VAL A 33 18.13 29.45 -34.45
N SER A 34 18.36 28.16 -34.72
CA SER A 34 17.35 27.14 -34.54
C SER A 34 16.83 27.41 -33.14
N SER A 35 15.61 27.91 -33.03
CA SER A 35 14.99 28.15 -31.74
C SER A 35 14.99 26.80 -31.05
N MET A 36 15.96 26.58 -30.16
CA MET A 36 16.09 25.32 -29.45
C MET A 36 14.87 25.24 -28.56
N ARG A 37 13.83 24.58 -29.07
CA ARG A 37 12.63 24.32 -28.30
C ARG A 37 13.12 23.55 -27.06
N PRO A 38 12.80 24.01 -25.85
CA PRO A 38 13.20 23.29 -24.65
C PRO A 38 12.70 21.84 -24.74
N ALA A 39 13.52 20.91 -24.27
CA ALA A 39 13.17 19.51 -24.26
C ALA A 39 11.83 19.30 -23.51
N PRO A 40 10.96 18.38 -23.99
CA PRO A 40 9.74 18.03 -23.29
C PRO A 40 10.02 17.65 -21.83
N ARG A 41 9.14 18.08 -20.92
CA ARG A 41 9.32 17.95 -19.47
C ARG A 41 8.00 17.71 -18.76
N ILE A 42 8.07 17.06 -17.61
CA ILE A 42 6.92 16.85 -16.71
C ILE A 42 7.26 17.38 -15.33
N LEU A 43 6.21 17.72 -14.57
CA LEU A 43 6.33 18.13 -13.18
C LEU A 43 6.02 16.91 -12.29
N LEU A 44 7.04 16.39 -11.62
CA LEU A 44 6.82 15.39 -10.57
C LEU A 44 6.39 16.08 -9.29
N CYS A 45 5.44 15.49 -8.58
CA CYS A 45 4.92 15.94 -7.30
C CYS A 45 5.01 14.80 -6.29
N PHE A 46 5.55 15.06 -5.11
CA PHE A 46 5.55 14.13 -3.98
C PHE A 46 4.95 14.83 -2.77
N ILE A 47 3.94 14.22 -2.14
CA ILE A 47 3.31 14.78 -0.95
C ILE A 47 3.87 14.04 0.27
N ASP A 48 4.69 14.74 1.05
CA ASP A 48 5.17 14.23 2.33
C ASP A 48 4.07 14.39 3.39
N ALA A 49 3.76 13.28 4.06
CA ALA A 49 2.82 13.21 5.17
C ALA A 49 3.58 13.11 6.51
N SER A 50 4.53 14.01 6.74
CA SER A 50 5.26 14.10 8.01
C SER A 50 4.46 14.90 9.04
N GLY A 51 3.63 14.20 9.83
CA GLY A 51 2.89 14.79 10.95
C GLY A 51 1.51 15.34 10.59
N ALA A 52 1.18 16.54 11.08
CA ALA A 52 -0.14 17.16 10.94
C ALA A 52 -0.32 17.99 9.65
N THR A 53 0.75 18.22 8.90
CA THR A 53 0.77 19.06 7.70
C THR A 53 1.24 18.23 6.51
N GLN A 54 0.51 18.32 5.39
CA GLN A 54 0.93 17.75 4.12
C GLN A 54 1.76 18.80 3.37
N VAL A 55 2.99 18.45 3.00
CA VAL A 55 3.88 19.32 2.22
C VAL A 55 4.10 18.71 0.85
N ALA A 56 3.78 19.47 -0.19
CA ALA A 56 4.03 19.05 -1.57
C ALA A 56 5.41 19.51 -2.03
N HIS A 57 6.19 18.58 -2.56
CA HIS A 57 7.50 18.78 -3.15
C HIS A 57 7.41 18.57 -4.65
N TYR A 58 8.10 19.41 -5.42
CA TYR A 58 8.02 19.41 -6.87
C TYR A 58 9.40 19.30 -7.51
N ALA A 59 9.49 18.54 -8.60
CA ALA A 59 10.70 18.44 -9.41
C ALA A 59 10.34 18.47 -10.89
N LEU A 60 10.97 19.37 -11.65
CA LEU A 60 10.79 19.46 -13.10
C LEU A 60 11.86 18.61 -13.79
N VAL A 61 11.44 17.61 -14.56
CA VAL A 61 12.35 16.63 -15.16
C VAL A 61 12.07 16.45 -16.66
N PRO A 62 13.06 16.01 -17.46
CA PRO A 62 12.81 15.64 -18.85
C PRO A 62 11.73 14.56 -18.93
N LEU A 63 10.86 14.62 -19.96
CA LEU A 63 9.78 13.65 -20.17
C LEU A 63 10.36 12.23 -20.33
N PRO A 64 10.14 11.32 -19.37
CA PRO A 64 10.68 9.97 -19.45
C PRO A 64 9.93 9.14 -20.50
N ARG A 65 10.60 8.15 -21.06
CA ARG A 65 10.02 7.30 -22.12
C ARG A 65 9.08 6.23 -21.58
N THR A 66 9.27 5.84 -20.32
CA THR A 66 8.51 4.76 -19.68
C THR A 66 8.03 5.15 -18.27
N TYR A 67 7.07 4.38 -17.78
CA TYR A 67 6.56 4.49 -16.43
C TYR A 67 7.66 4.19 -15.39
N GLU A 68 8.46 3.15 -15.64
CA GLU A 68 9.55 2.70 -14.78
C GLU A 68 10.69 3.72 -14.70
N ASP A 69 11.08 4.32 -15.84
CA ASP A 69 12.09 5.40 -15.85
C ASP A 69 11.66 6.59 -14.99
N THR A 70 10.36 6.91 -15.02
CA THR A 70 9.80 8.00 -14.21
C THR A 70 9.91 7.70 -12.72
N ILE A 71 9.68 6.44 -12.31
CA ILE A 71 9.88 6.02 -10.91
C ILE A 71 11.34 6.20 -10.50
N SER A 72 12.29 5.74 -11.33
CA SER A 72 13.72 5.90 -11.03
C SER A 72 14.12 7.38 -10.89
N ILE A 73 13.67 8.24 -11.80
CA ILE A 73 13.92 9.68 -11.72
C ILE A 73 13.28 10.30 -10.47
N ALA A 74 12.08 9.85 -10.09
CA ALA A 74 11.40 10.31 -8.88
C ALA A 74 12.19 9.95 -7.60
N PHE A 75 12.79 8.75 -7.54
CA PHE A 75 13.65 8.35 -6.42
C PHE A 75 14.85 9.28 -6.28
N ASP A 76 15.51 9.59 -7.39
CA ASP A 76 16.67 10.49 -7.39
C ASP A 76 16.25 11.91 -7.00
N ALA A 77 15.12 12.41 -7.53
CA ALA A 77 14.63 13.76 -7.28
C ALA A 77 14.15 13.98 -5.85
N PHE A 78 13.52 12.97 -5.23
CA PHE A 78 12.89 13.07 -3.91
C PHE A 78 13.61 12.26 -2.83
N GLN A 79 14.88 11.90 -3.04
CA GLN A 79 15.62 11.00 -2.15
C GLN A 79 15.55 11.44 -0.68
N SER A 80 15.71 12.74 -0.40
CA SER A 80 15.70 13.27 0.96
C SER A 80 14.30 13.25 1.60
N GLN A 81 13.25 13.55 0.83
CA GLN A 81 11.87 13.50 1.30
C GLN A 81 11.42 12.05 1.53
N LEU A 82 11.76 11.15 0.60
CA LEU A 82 11.45 9.74 0.71
C LEU A 82 12.17 9.11 1.91
N ALA A 83 13.44 9.43 2.15
CA ALA A 83 14.21 8.92 3.30
C ALA A 83 13.60 9.33 4.66
N ASN A 84 13.01 10.53 4.73
CA ASN A 84 12.35 11.02 5.93
C ASN A 84 10.89 10.54 6.07
N SER A 85 10.32 10.00 4.98
CA SER A 85 8.98 9.44 5.00
C SER A 85 8.97 8.10 5.74
N LYS A 86 8.07 7.96 6.72
CA LYS A 86 7.79 6.68 7.40
C LYS A 86 7.34 5.57 6.42
N ALA A 87 7.00 5.93 5.20
CA ALA A 87 6.57 4.97 4.19
C ALA A 87 7.71 4.06 3.72
N LEU A 88 8.97 4.54 3.69
CA LEU A 88 10.13 3.75 3.25
C LEU A 88 10.64 2.72 4.28
N THR A 89 10.22 2.81 5.54
CA THR A 89 10.67 1.86 6.58
C THR A 89 9.92 0.53 6.56
N GLN A 90 8.90 0.40 5.70
CA GLN A 90 8.13 -0.83 5.55
C GLN A 90 8.78 -1.77 4.54
N PRO A 91 8.80 -3.09 4.78
CA PRO A 91 9.19 -4.05 3.76
C PRO A 91 8.16 -4.04 2.61
N ASN A 92 8.64 -4.09 1.37
CA ASN A 92 7.82 -4.14 0.14
C ASN A 92 7.02 -2.87 -0.19
N VAL A 93 7.64 -1.70 -0.10
CA VAL A 93 7.05 -0.46 -0.61
C VAL A 93 6.93 -0.52 -2.14
N GLU A 94 5.71 -0.42 -2.66
CA GLU A 94 5.46 -0.23 -4.09
C GLU A 94 5.16 1.25 -4.34
N PHE A 95 5.58 1.78 -5.50
CA PHE A 95 5.22 3.12 -5.94
C PHE A 95 4.19 3.05 -7.08
N SER A 96 3.18 3.90 -7.00
CA SER A 96 2.22 4.14 -8.08
C SER A 96 2.31 5.58 -8.56
N LEU A 97 2.19 5.80 -9.86
CA LEU A 97 2.17 7.13 -10.46
C LEU A 97 0.74 7.50 -10.80
N MET A 98 0.32 8.69 -10.39
CA MET A 98 -0.97 9.26 -10.76
C MET A 98 -0.77 10.52 -11.59
N ILE A 99 -1.63 10.75 -12.58
CA ILE A 99 -1.61 11.95 -13.42
C ILE A 99 -2.73 12.90 -13.01
N LYS A 100 -2.45 14.21 -13.04
CA LYS A 100 -3.46 15.25 -12.80
C LYS A 100 -4.31 15.45 -14.05
N CYS A 101 -5.60 15.17 -13.94
CA CYS A 101 -6.57 15.36 -15.01
C CYS A 101 -7.47 16.55 -14.70
N VAL A 102 -7.66 17.44 -15.68
CA VAL A 102 -8.68 18.49 -15.60
C VAL A 102 -9.98 17.94 -16.16
N LEU A 103 -11.02 17.85 -15.34
CA LEU A 103 -12.33 17.40 -15.78
C LEU A 103 -12.99 18.49 -16.62
N ARG A 104 -13.22 18.22 -17.90
CA ARG A 104 -14.11 19.03 -18.74
C ARG A 104 -15.56 18.62 -18.51
N SER A 105 -16.03 18.77 -17.27
CA SER A 105 -17.47 18.85 -17.04
C SER A 105 -17.88 20.31 -17.22
N GLY A 106 -19.10 20.57 -17.70
CA GLY A 106 -19.66 21.93 -17.75
C GLY A 106 -19.81 22.59 -16.38
N ASP A 107 -19.38 21.93 -15.31
CA ASP A 107 -19.30 22.43 -13.95
C ASP A 107 -17.86 22.86 -13.59
N PRO A 108 -17.58 24.16 -13.49
CA PRO A 108 -16.26 24.69 -13.15
C PRO A 108 -15.83 24.40 -11.70
N SER A 109 -16.70 23.85 -10.85
CA SER A 109 -16.37 23.49 -9.46
C SER A 109 -15.70 22.12 -9.32
N MET A 110 -15.74 21.27 -10.36
CA MET A 110 -15.25 19.88 -10.30
C MET A 110 -13.72 19.73 -10.21
N GLY A 111 -12.95 20.82 -10.35
CA GLY A 111 -11.52 20.84 -10.06
C GLY A 111 -10.68 19.86 -10.87
N SER A 112 -9.40 19.74 -10.50
CA SER A 112 -8.51 18.70 -11.02
C SER A 112 -8.58 17.46 -10.15
N ILE A 113 -8.54 16.28 -10.77
CA ILE A 113 -8.46 15.00 -10.08
C ILE A 113 -7.11 14.34 -10.31
N TRP A 114 -6.70 13.48 -9.40
CA TRP A 114 -5.59 12.55 -9.61
C TRP A 114 -6.14 11.22 -10.11
N ALA A 115 -5.62 10.71 -11.22
CA ALA A 115 -6.03 9.45 -11.82
C ALA A 115 -4.84 8.50 -11.93
N ASP A 116 -5.08 7.19 -11.73
CA ASP A 116 -4.05 6.17 -11.90
C ASP A 116 -3.69 6.01 -13.39
N ILE A 117 -2.43 5.68 -13.68
CA ILE A 117 -1.95 5.49 -15.06
C ILE A 117 -2.06 4.00 -15.41
N HIS A 118 -3.14 3.65 -16.11
CA HIS A 118 -3.41 2.28 -16.55
C HIS A 118 -3.79 2.22 -18.04
N PRO A 119 -3.24 1.26 -18.82
CA PRO A 119 -2.16 0.34 -18.44
C PRO A 119 -0.79 1.04 -18.48
N ARG A 120 0.12 0.64 -17.57
CA ARG A 120 1.47 1.26 -17.43
C ARG A 120 2.28 1.25 -18.73
N ASN A 121 2.10 0.22 -19.56
CA ASN A 121 2.76 0.08 -20.86
C ASN A 121 2.29 1.09 -21.93
N GLN A 122 1.22 1.85 -21.69
CA GLN A 122 0.75 2.93 -22.56
C GLN A 122 1.20 4.33 -22.10
N TRP A 123 2.21 4.41 -21.24
CA TRP A 123 2.79 5.66 -20.72
C TRP A 123 2.94 6.76 -21.77
N SER A 124 3.60 6.46 -22.89
CA SER A 124 3.90 7.43 -23.96
C SER A 124 2.67 7.96 -24.71
N CYS A 125 1.53 7.27 -24.60
CA CYS A 125 0.26 7.72 -25.16
C CYS A 125 -0.52 8.60 -24.18
N ILE A 126 -0.31 8.40 -22.88
CA ILE A 126 -1.04 9.03 -21.78
C ILE A 126 -0.36 10.33 -21.35
N VAL A 127 0.95 10.29 -21.11
CA VAL A 127 1.71 11.41 -20.53
C VAL A 127 2.33 12.28 -21.62
N ARG A 128 2.20 13.60 -21.46
CA ARG A 128 2.60 14.65 -22.40
C ARG A 128 3.50 15.68 -21.73
N ASP A 129 4.12 16.51 -22.57
CA ASP A 129 4.88 17.67 -22.14
C ASP A 129 3.98 18.61 -21.32
N GLY A 130 4.42 18.95 -20.11
CA GLY A 130 3.72 19.83 -19.18
C GLY A 130 2.80 19.13 -18.17
N ASP A 131 2.62 17.80 -18.25
CA ASP A 131 1.78 17.08 -17.29
C ASP A 131 2.37 17.08 -15.87
N GLU A 132 1.48 17.01 -14.88
CA GLU A 132 1.81 16.88 -13.47
C GLU A 132 1.58 15.43 -13.03
N ILE A 133 2.62 14.79 -12.49
CA ILE A 133 2.62 13.39 -12.06
C ILE A 133 2.86 13.32 -10.55
N LEU A 134 1.90 12.78 -9.82
CA LEU A 134 2.00 12.51 -8.39
C LEU A 134 2.65 11.14 -8.15
N ILE A 135 3.65 11.14 -7.27
CA ILE A 135 4.33 9.94 -6.76
C ILE A 135 3.58 9.49 -5.51
N CYS A 136 2.87 8.37 -5.61
CA CYS A 136 2.14 7.78 -4.51
C CYS A 136 2.91 6.58 -3.97
N VAL A 137 3.14 6.57 -2.65
CA VAL A 137 3.61 5.38 -1.97
C VAL A 137 2.42 4.46 -1.76
N LYS A 138 2.39 3.35 -2.48
CA LYS A 138 1.44 2.29 -2.24
C LYS A 138 1.94 1.51 -1.05
N MET A 139 1.34 1.78 0.11
CA MET A 139 1.42 0.87 1.24
C MET A 139 1.15 -0.53 0.70
N PRO A 140 1.96 -1.55 1.03
CA PRO A 140 1.58 -2.91 0.73
C PRO A 140 0.14 -3.05 1.19
N GLN A 141 -0.75 -3.38 0.26
CA GLN A 141 -2.03 -3.88 0.68
C GLN A 141 -1.65 -5.10 1.50
N VAL A 142 -1.62 -4.91 2.83
CA VAL A 142 -2.02 -5.97 3.74
C VAL A 142 -3.23 -6.49 3.03
N GLN A 143 -3.13 -7.69 2.46
CA GLN A 143 -4.30 -8.37 2.02
C GLN A 143 -5.14 -8.41 3.29
N ALA A 144 -6.05 -7.44 3.42
CA ALA A 144 -7.36 -7.69 3.94
C ALA A 144 -7.89 -8.74 2.96
N SER A 145 -7.42 -9.98 3.14
CA SER A 145 -8.32 -11.09 3.19
C SER A 145 -9.47 -10.53 3.98
N ALA A 146 -10.57 -10.20 3.28
CA ALA A 146 -11.82 -9.90 3.93
C ALA A 146 -11.90 -10.94 5.06
N PRO A 147 -11.96 -10.52 6.34
CA PRO A 147 -11.78 -11.44 7.45
C PRO A 147 -12.68 -12.61 7.11
N LYS A 148 -12.09 -13.78 6.83
CA LYS A 148 -12.88 -14.99 6.59
C LYS A 148 -13.67 -15.05 7.87
N ALA A 149 -14.98 -14.74 7.79
CA ALA A 149 -15.79 -14.55 8.97
C ALA A 149 -15.51 -15.77 9.84
N ILE A 150 -14.78 -15.54 10.93
CA ILE A 150 -14.31 -16.63 11.77
C ILE A 150 -15.62 -17.21 12.26
N SER A 151 -16.00 -18.39 11.74
CA SER A 151 -17.34 -18.92 12.01
C SER A 151 -17.55 -18.88 13.52
N ASP A 152 -18.67 -18.34 13.99
CA ASP A 152 -18.90 -18.03 15.41
C ASP A 152 -18.53 -19.17 16.37
N HIS A 153 -18.59 -20.42 15.90
CA HIS A 153 -18.15 -21.61 16.61
C HIS A 153 -16.68 -21.62 17.07
N ARG A 154 -15.77 -20.94 16.36
CA ARG A 154 -14.33 -20.87 16.71
C ARG A 154 -14.06 -19.92 17.88
N LEU A 155 -14.98 -19.00 18.18
CA LEU A 155 -14.83 -17.98 19.22
C LEU A 155 -15.57 -18.32 20.51
N LYS A 156 -16.49 -19.29 20.47
CA LYS A 156 -17.21 -19.75 21.66
C LYS A 156 -16.23 -20.36 22.66
N PRO A 157 -16.34 -20.02 23.96
CA PRO A 157 -15.59 -20.67 25.01
C PRO A 157 -15.77 -22.18 24.92
N VAL A 158 -14.67 -22.92 24.99
CA VAL A 158 -14.72 -24.38 25.03
C VAL A 158 -15.33 -24.81 26.38
N PRO A 159 -16.36 -25.67 26.39
CA PRO A 159 -16.89 -26.23 27.62
C PRO A 159 -15.80 -26.95 28.44
N ASP A 160 -15.89 -26.90 29.76
CA ASP A 160 -14.94 -27.59 30.63
C ASP A 160 -14.87 -29.10 30.35
N SER A 161 -15.98 -29.68 29.92
CA SER A 161 -16.13 -31.09 29.53
C SER A 161 -15.41 -31.51 28.24
N TYR A 162 -14.87 -30.57 27.45
CA TYR A 162 -14.10 -30.91 26.25
C TYR A 162 -12.78 -31.59 26.62
N ALA A 163 -12.58 -32.81 26.12
CA ALA A 163 -11.43 -33.66 26.45
C ALA A 163 -10.22 -33.46 25.51
N GLY A 164 -10.35 -32.68 24.44
CA GLY A 164 -9.26 -32.44 23.48
C GLY A 164 -8.27 -31.36 23.93
N PRO A 165 -7.16 -31.17 23.19
CA PRO A 165 -6.17 -30.14 23.50
C PRO A 165 -6.77 -28.73 23.48
N LYS A 166 -6.39 -27.91 24.45
CA LYS A 166 -6.89 -26.53 24.66
C LYS A 166 -5.75 -25.52 24.64
N LEU A 167 -6.02 -24.36 24.05
CA LEU A 167 -5.21 -23.15 24.15
C LEU A 167 -5.92 -22.18 25.08
N VAL A 168 -5.19 -21.58 26.00
CA VAL A 168 -5.68 -20.49 26.85
C VAL A 168 -5.01 -19.21 26.39
N PHE A 169 -5.74 -18.38 25.68
CA PHE A 169 -5.27 -17.05 25.36
C PHE A 169 -5.36 -16.16 26.59
N CYS A 170 -4.30 -15.42 26.88
CA CYS A 170 -4.33 -14.39 27.91
C CYS A 170 -3.92 -13.03 27.35
N HIS A 171 -4.58 -11.98 27.82
CA HIS A 171 -4.28 -10.60 27.45
C HIS A 171 -4.46 -9.74 28.68
N ARG A 172 -3.59 -8.75 28.88
CA ARG A 172 -3.76 -7.74 29.93
C ARG A 172 -4.34 -6.47 29.29
N PRO A 173 -5.64 -6.18 29.48
CA PRO A 173 -6.23 -4.96 28.95
C PRO A 173 -5.51 -3.73 29.49
N TYR A 174 -5.47 -2.68 28.68
CA TYR A 174 -4.84 -1.44 29.11
C TYR A 174 -5.52 -0.88 30.37
N GLY A 175 -4.71 -0.47 31.35
CA GLY A 175 -5.20 0.05 32.62
C GLY A 175 -5.76 -1.01 33.57
N SER A 176 -5.75 -2.29 33.19
CA SER A 176 -6.15 -3.40 34.07
C SER A 176 -4.98 -3.89 34.91
N ALA A 177 -5.27 -4.20 36.17
CA ALA A 177 -4.34 -4.90 37.07
C ALA A 177 -4.28 -6.42 36.79
N GLY A 178 -5.26 -6.98 36.09
CA GLY A 178 -5.40 -8.42 35.86
C GLY A 178 -5.36 -8.82 34.39
N TYR A 179 -5.02 -10.09 34.16
CA TYR A 179 -5.15 -10.75 32.86
C TYR A 179 -6.57 -11.24 32.64
N MET A 180 -7.04 -11.12 31.40
CA MET A 180 -8.19 -11.85 30.89
C MET A 180 -7.72 -13.14 30.26
N TYR A 181 -8.55 -14.18 30.36
CA TYR A 181 -8.25 -15.51 29.83
C TYR A 181 -9.41 -15.98 28.95
N HIS A 182 -9.11 -16.63 27.83
CA HIS A 182 -10.10 -17.23 26.94
C HIS A 182 -9.61 -18.58 26.43
N THR A 183 -10.43 -19.62 26.56
CA THR A 183 -10.03 -20.99 26.19
C THR A 183 -10.62 -21.38 24.84
N VAL A 184 -9.76 -21.82 23.92
CA VAL A 184 -10.12 -22.26 22.56
C VAL A 184 -9.60 -23.67 22.32
N ALA A 185 -10.34 -24.48 21.56
CA ALA A 185 -9.92 -25.83 21.23
C ALA A 185 -8.86 -25.78 20.13
N LEU A 186 -7.75 -26.49 20.30
CA LEU A 186 -6.62 -26.45 19.36
C LEU A 186 -7.02 -26.82 17.93
N GLN A 187 -8.05 -27.68 17.76
CA GLN A 187 -8.56 -28.09 16.45
C GLN A 187 -9.09 -26.92 15.59
N PHE A 188 -9.42 -25.78 16.20
CA PHE A 188 -9.89 -24.60 15.46
C PHE A 188 -8.75 -23.69 15.00
N VAL A 189 -7.51 -24.01 15.36
CA VAL A 189 -6.31 -23.26 14.99
C VAL A 189 -5.39 -24.16 14.16
N GLN A 190 -5.40 -23.97 12.84
CA GLN A 190 -4.65 -24.81 11.91
C GLN A 190 -3.32 -24.16 11.49
N SER A 191 -3.29 -22.83 11.37
CA SER A 191 -2.10 -22.05 11.03
C SER A 191 -1.72 -21.03 12.11
N PHE A 192 -0.57 -20.40 11.95
CA PHE A 192 -0.15 -19.29 12.80
C PHE A 192 -1.04 -18.05 12.56
N GLU A 193 -1.48 -17.86 11.32
CA GLU A 193 -2.41 -16.81 10.93
C GLU A 193 -3.77 -17.01 11.61
N ASP A 194 -4.31 -18.24 11.63
CA ASP A 194 -5.53 -18.57 12.38
C ASP A 194 -5.36 -18.22 13.88
N LEU A 195 -4.19 -18.50 14.46
CA LEU A 195 -3.90 -18.23 15.86
C LEU A 195 -3.97 -16.73 16.16
N LYS A 196 -3.38 -15.90 15.29
CA LYS A 196 -3.42 -14.44 15.39
C LYS A 196 -4.83 -13.88 15.18
N GLU A 197 -5.57 -14.42 14.21
CA GLU A 197 -6.94 -14.02 13.92
C GLU A 197 -7.87 -14.31 15.11
N VAL A 198 -7.79 -15.51 15.69
CA VAL A 198 -8.57 -15.90 16.88
C VAL A 198 -8.21 -15.00 18.07
N ALA A 199 -6.91 -14.79 18.33
CA ALA A 199 -6.47 -13.89 19.39
C ALA A 199 -7.01 -12.46 19.20
N HIS A 200 -6.96 -11.95 17.96
CA HIS A 200 -7.49 -10.63 17.63
C HIS A 200 -9.00 -10.54 17.86
N ALA A 201 -9.76 -11.53 17.36
CA ALA A 201 -11.21 -11.55 17.48
C ALA A 201 -11.71 -11.68 18.93
N ILE A 202 -10.97 -12.37 19.80
CA ILE A 202 -11.30 -12.48 21.23
C ILE A 202 -11.12 -11.12 21.93
N PHE A 203 -9.98 -10.45 21.71
CA PHE A 203 -9.60 -9.27 22.49
C PHE A 203 -9.90 -7.93 21.80
N GLN A 204 -10.39 -7.92 20.57
CA GLN A 204 -10.74 -6.69 19.86
C GLN A 204 -11.80 -5.85 20.59
N GLY A 205 -12.64 -6.43 21.43
CA GLY A 205 -13.63 -5.66 22.22
C GLY A 205 -13.01 -4.90 23.40
N GLN A 206 -11.77 -5.23 23.78
CA GLN A 206 -11.07 -4.67 24.95
C GLN A 206 -10.19 -3.46 24.59
N ARG A 207 -10.51 -2.79 23.48
CA ARG A 207 -9.79 -1.63 22.92
C ARG A 207 -9.86 -0.43 23.86
N LYS A 208 -8.81 0.39 23.88
CA LYS A 208 -8.88 1.77 24.39
C LYS A 208 -9.90 2.56 23.55
N PRO A 209 -10.84 3.30 24.17
CA PRO A 209 -11.80 4.13 23.44
C PRO A 209 -11.17 5.33 22.69
N PHE A 210 -9.90 5.69 22.95
CA PHE A 210 -9.30 6.95 22.50
C PHE A 210 -8.07 6.84 21.59
N GLN A 211 -7.71 5.63 21.10
CA GLN A 211 -6.63 5.49 20.12
C GLN A 211 -7.18 5.11 18.75
N SER A 212 -6.76 5.86 17.73
CA SER A 212 -6.95 5.56 16.31
C SER A 212 -6.89 4.06 16.03
N THR A 213 -7.92 3.53 15.37
CA THR A 213 -8.06 2.12 14.98
C THR A 213 -6.92 1.61 14.10
N SER A 214 -6.08 2.50 13.56
CA SER A 214 -4.95 2.18 12.68
C SER A 214 -3.87 1.28 13.31
N GLY A 215 -3.76 1.24 14.65
CA GLY A 215 -2.75 0.46 15.36
C GLY A 215 -3.19 -0.94 15.85
N TRP A 216 -4.45 -1.31 15.68
CA TRP A 216 -5.01 -2.55 16.25
C TRP A 216 -5.45 -3.51 15.15
N THR A 217 -4.49 -3.99 14.37
CA THR A 217 -4.71 -4.98 13.32
C THR A 217 -4.16 -6.33 13.75
N VAL A 218 -4.61 -7.41 13.10
CA VAL A 218 -4.03 -8.77 13.27
C VAL A 218 -2.52 -8.74 13.10
N ASN A 219 -1.97 -7.88 12.22
CA ASN A 219 -0.53 -7.78 11.98
C ASN A 219 0.25 -7.35 13.22
N ASN A 220 -0.36 -6.52 14.07
CA ASN A 220 0.28 -5.96 15.27
C ASN A 220 0.16 -6.89 16.49
N VAL A 221 -0.51 -8.03 16.33
CA VAL A 221 -0.56 -9.08 17.36
C VAL A 221 0.77 -9.84 17.38
N ARG A 222 1.47 -9.76 18.51
CA ARG A 222 2.55 -10.66 18.91
C ARG A 222 1.98 -11.69 19.88
N LEU A 223 2.41 -12.92 19.70
CA LEU A 223 1.99 -14.05 20.52
C LEU A 223 3.21 -14.63 21.20
N TYR A 224 3.12 -14.86 22.50
CA TYR A 224 4.19 -15.50 23.26
C TYR A 224 3.63 -16.74 23.95
N PHE A 225 4.39 -17.83 23.91
CA PHE A 225 4.10 -18.92 24.82
C PHE A 225 4.50 -18.50 26.22
N ASN A 226 3.52 -18.57 27.11
CA ASN A 226 3.80 -18.47 28.52
C ASN A 226 3.78 -19.89 29.10
N VAL A 227 4.97 -20.45 29.31
CA VAL A 227 5.11 -21.72 30.03
C VAL A 227 5.08 -21.40 31.53
N THR A 228 3.95 -20.88 32.03
CA THR A 228 3.74 -20.78 33.48
C THR A 228 2.67 -21.72 33.96
N SER A 229 3.11 -22.78 34.63
CA SER A 229 2.42 -23.21 35.82
C SER A 229 2.32 -22.00 36.76
N ARG A 230 1.12 -21.41 36.91
CA ARG A 230 0.70 -20.53 38.01
C ARG A 230 1.83 -20.19 39.01
N GLN A 231 2.58 -19.10 38.83
CA GLN A 231 3.45 -18.61 39.89
C GLN A 231 3.30 -17.12 40.16
N LYS A 232 2.89 -16.86 41.41
CA LYS A 232 2.83 -15.60 42.13
C LYS A 232 4.24 -15.10 42.54
N SER A 233 5.23 -15.05 41.65
CA SER A 233 6.55 -14.54 42.08
C SER A 233 7.43 -14.06 40.94
N GLY A 234 7.45 -12.74 40.73
CA GLY A 234 8.62 -11.86 40.56
C GLY A 234 9.76 -12.16 39.55
N ASN A 235 9.84 -13.33 38.93
CA ASN A 235 10.92 -13.67 38.01
C ASN A 235 10.43 -13.60 36.57
N ALA A 236 11.19 -12.89 35.73
CA ALA A 236 10.93 -12.74 34.31
C ALA A 236 10.93 -14.12 33.65
N LEU A 237 9.80 -14.47 33.04
CA LEU A 237 9.62 -15.72 32.31
C LEU A 237 10.36 -15.62 30.99
N ALA A 238 10.99 -16.72 30.57
CA ALA A 238 11.49 -16.86 29.21
C ALA A 238 10.28 -16.95 28.27
N GLN A 239 9.74 -15.79 27.87
CA GLN A 239 8.72 -15.70 26.84
C GLN A 239 9.33 -16.15 25.51
N THR A 240 8.75 -17.18 24.91
CA THR A 240 9.14 -17.61 23.56
C THR A 240 8.13 -17.06 22.58
N GLU A 241 8.57 -16.19 21.67
CA GLU A 241 7.69 -15.65 20.61
C GLU A 241 7.20 -16.78 19.69
N ILE A 242 5.91 -16.80 19.42
CA ILE A 242 5.28 -17.69 18.44
C ILE A 242 5.35 -17.01 17.08
N ASN A 243 5.82 -17.74 16.08
CA ASN A 243 5.86 -17.30 14.70
C ASN A 243 5.52 -18.44 13.74
N ASN A 244 5.46 -18.11 12.45
CA ASN A 244 5.16 -19.08 11.38
C ASN A 244 6.19 -20.22 11.27
N VAL A 245 7.42 -20.04 11.76
CA VAL A 245 8.47 -21.05 11.72
C VAL A 245 8.30 -22.07 12.84
N ASN A 246 8.07 -21.62 14.08
CA ASN A 246 8.00 -22.52 15.23
C ASN A 246 6.60 -23.10 15.45
N TRP A 247 5.52 -22.41 15.08
CA TRP A 247 4.15 -22.85 15.33
C TRP A 247 3.84 -24.29 14.82
N PRO A 248 4.20 -24.69 13.58
CA PRO A 248 3.93 -26.04 13.11
C PRO A 248 4.63 -27.11 13.96
N GLY A 249 5.87 -26.85 14.36
CA GLY A 249 6.63 -27.73 15.26
C GLY A 249 5.94 -27.85 16.62
N MET A 250 5.53 -26.72 17.20
CA MET A 250 4.91 -26.69 18.53
C MET A 250 3.54 -27.39 18.54
N ARG A 251 2.76 -27.24 17.47
CA ARG A 251 1.48 -27.91 17.28
C ARG A 251 1.63 -29.42 17.10
N ASN A 252 2.60 -29.85 16.30
CA ASN A 252 2.74 -31.26 15.91
C ASN A 252 3.58 -32.08 16.89
N GLN A 253 4.50 -31.47 17.64
CA GLN A 253 5.36 -32.17 18.62
C GLN A 253 4.65 -32.50 19.94
N GLY A 254 3.34 -32.27 20.05
CA GLY A 254 2.59 -32.60 21.27
C GLY A 254 2.97 -31.76 22.48
N MET A 255 3.68 -30.64 22.30
CA MET A 255 3.96 -29.70 23.39
C MET A 255 2.67 -29.11 23.97
N ILE A 256 1.60 -29.10 23.16
CA ILE A 256 0.24 -28.81 23.60
C ILE A 256 -0.38 -30.11 24.11
N ASN A 257 0.01 -30.49 25.33
CA ASN A 257 -0.46 -31.67 26.03
C ASN A 257 -1.96 -31.52 26.41
N THR A 258 -2.75 -32.60 26.33
CA THR A 258 -4.17 -32.64 26.72
C THR A 258 -4.41 -32.44 28.22
N SER A 259 -3.39 -32.67 29.05
CA SER A 259 -3.52 -32.63 30.52
C SER A 259 -3.37 -31.23 31.13
N LYS A 260 -2.74 -30.28 30.44
CA LYS A 260 -2.61 -28.89 30.89
C LYS A 260 -2.82 -27.94 29.72
N PRO A 261 -3.70 -26.94 29.85
CA PRO A 261 -3.85 -25.93 28.82
C PRO A 261 -2.53 -25.18 28.63
N VAL A 262 -2.21 -24.88 27.38
CA VAL A 262 -1.05 -24.04 27.07
C VAL A 262 -1.49 -22.58 27.02
N GLU A 263 -0.79 -21.72 27.75
CA GLU A 263 -1.08 -20.29 27.80
C GLU A 263 -0.36 -19.54 26.67
N VAL A 264 -1.14 -18.76 25.92
CA VAL A 264 -0.68 -17.91 24.83
C VAL A 264 -0.95 -16.46 25.20
N GLU A 265 0.11 -15.72 25.50
CA GLU A 265 0.01 -14.30 25.80
C GLU A 265 -0.11 -13.48 24.51
N VAL A 266 -1.13 -12.62 24.47
CA VAL A 266 -1.46 -11.75 23.35
C VAL A 266 -1.03 -10.33 23.66
N ILE A 267 -0.03 -9.84 22.94
CA ILE A 267 0.51 -8.48 23.07
C ILE A 267 0.29 -7.73 21.76
N TYR A 268 -0.16 -6.49 21.85
CA TYR A 268 -0.25 -5.59 20.69
C TYR A 268 0.95 -4.65 20.71
N GLU A 269 1.84 -4.80 19.73
CA GLU A 269 2.95 -3.86 19.52
C GLU A 269 2.47 -2.69 18.68
N PHE A 270 2.45 -1.50 19.29
CA PHE A 270 2.36 -0.26 18.54
C PHE A 270 3.75 0.13 18.09
N ARG A 271 3.99 0.12 16.78
CA ARG A 271 5.18 0.71 16.16
C ARG A 271 4.86 2.08 15.62
#